data_AF-A0A9J7EMP3-F1
#
_entry.id   AF-A0A9J7EMP3-F1
#
_cell.length_a   1.000
_cell.length_b   1.000
_cell.length_c   1.000
_cell.angle_alpha   90.00
_cell.angle_beta   90.00
_cell.angle_gamma   90.00
#
_symmetry.space_group_name_H-M   'P 1'
#
loop_
_entity.id
_entity.type
_entity.pdbx_description
1 polymer ?
#
loop_
_entity_poly.entity_id
_entity_poly.type
_entity_poly.pdbx_seq_one_letter_code
_entity_poly.pdbx_strand_id
1 'polypeptide(L)'
;MSRPGPTYVNPNKLFEDDDVDDDTFVNSFRSRIPPPQQSRPAPSAYGSQISALEQQRQAMLQRQREIEQRTLDSSSRSIGLLRESEQIGIATAEELSRQREQLQNTNSRLDEINTNLNHSQKHLNGIKSVFHSFRNYLSGKPDQTPRPSPSTRNAGPSSKLNDTIDNLTTQATGDDHFRSHPATRLRELDGSAQMSAPISDSQRFNQVLDANLDEMVHTISRLKGLGIALGEEIEQQNDLIDTIQDKVEDADIKMSKQNKLMNKILGK
;
A
#
# COMPACT_ATOMS: atom_id res chain seq x y z
N MET A 1 18.96 -51.49 27.58
CA MET A 1 17.59 -51.00 27.88
C MET A 1 17.45 -49.61 27.28
N SER A 2 16.47 -49.44 26.41
CA SER A 2 16.33 -48.33 25.45
C SER A 2 16.02 -46.97 26.10
N ARG A 3 16.57 -45.90 25.51
CA ARG A 3 16.23 -44.51 25.81
C ARG A 3 14.90 -44.14 25.12
N PRO A 4 13.95 -43.45 25.78
CA PRO A 4 12.82 -42.84 25.09
C PRO A 4 13.26 -41.54 24.40
N GLY A 5 12.83 -41.36 23.15
CA GLY A 5 13.10 -40.16 22.34
C GLY A 5 12.19 -38.97 22.69
N PRO A 6 12.42 -37.79 22.08
CA PRO A 6 11.66 -36.58 22.38
C PRO A 6 10.22 -36.69 21.87
N THR A 7 9.26 -36.40 22.74
CA THR A 7 7.83 -36.27 22.41
C THR A 7 7.58 -34.95 21.69
N TYR A 8 7.01 -35.02 20.49
CA TYR A 8 6.52 -33.85 19.76
C TYR A 8 5.22 -33.37 20.41
N VAL A 9 5.19 -32.12 20.87
CA VAL A 9 3.96 -31.47 21.33
C VAL A 9 3.23 -30.95 20.09
N ASN A 10 2.04 -31.48 19.84
CA ASN A 10 1.20 -31.14 18.70
C ASN A 10 0.46 -29.81 18.99
N PRO A 11 0.59 -28.76 18.16
CA PRO A 11 0.06 -27.43 18.45
C PRO A 11 -1.47 -27.32 18.35
N ASN A 12 -2.18 -28.39 17.95
CA ASN A 12 -3.63 -28.39 17.77
C ASN A 12 -4.44 -28.81 19.03
N LYS A 13 -3.82 -28.90 20.21
CA LYS A 13 -4.51 -29.23 21.48
C LYS A 13 -4.63 -28.04 22.44
N LEU A 14 -4.89 -26.84 21.93
CA LEU A 14 -5.03 -25.62 22.76
C LEU A 14 -6.46 -25.41 23.31
N PHE A 15 -7.42 -26.26 22.96
CA PHE A 15 -8.84 -26.11 23.32
C PHE A 15 -9.55 -27.44 23.60
N GLU A 16 -8.88 -28.40 24.24
CA GLU A 16 -9.60 -29.51 24.88
C GLU A 16 -9.58 -29.28 26.38
N ASP A 17 -10.79 -29.22 26.95
CA ASP A 17 -11.08 -29.09 28.37
C ASP A 17 -10.33 -30.17 29.16
N ASP A 18 -9.21 -29.81 29.79
CA ASP A 18 -8.64 -30.60 30.87
C ASP A 18 -9.47 -30.30 32.12
N ASP A 19 -10.56 -31.07 32.27
CA ASP A 19 -11.26 -31.23 33.53
C ASP A 19 -10.21 -31.54 34.62
N VAL A 20 -10.01 -30.58 35.50
CA VAL A 20 -9.12 -30.73 36.65
C VAL A 20 -9.73 -31.82 37.52
N ASP A 21 -9.12 -33.01 37.53
CA ASP A 21 -9.60 -34.17 38.29
C ASP A 21 -9.74 -33.81 39.78
N ASP A 22 -11.00 -33.66 40.23
CA ASP A 22 -11.40 -33.18 41.55
C ASP A 22 -10.70 -33.99 42.67
N ASP A 23 -10.40 -35.28 42.42
CA ASP A 23 -9.74 -36.19 43.36
C ASP A 23 -8.28 -35.79 43.68
N THR A 24 -7.62 -35.06 42.78
CA THR A 24 -6.24 -34.58 42.98
C THR A 24 -6.20 -33.38 43.92
N PHE A 25 -7.25 -32.55 43.93
CA PHE A 25 -7.36 -31.39 44.81
C PHE A 25 -7.65 -31.80 46.26
N VAL A 26 -8.55 -32.77 46.50
CA VAL A 26 -8.93 -33.18 47.86
C VAL A 26 -7.81 -33.89 48.62
N ASN A 27 -6.93 -34.60 47.91
CA ASN A 27 -5.81 -35.33 48.52
C ASN A 27 -4.65 -34.44 48.96
N SER A 28 -4.60 -33.17 48.50
CA SER A 28 -3.54 -32.23 48.90
C SER A 28 -3.66 -31.71 50.35
N PHE A 29 -4.82 -31.88 50.99
CA PHE A 29 -5.08 -31.35 52.34
C PHE A 29 -5.15 -32.40 53.47
N ARG A 30 -4.83 -33.68 53.22
CA ARG A 30 -4.69 -34.66 54.31
C ARG A 30 -3.32 -34.54 54.97
N SER A 31 -3.30 -33.77 56.06
CA SER A 31 -2.23 -33.67 57.07
C SER A 31 -1.59 -35.03 57.38
N ARG A 32 -0.36 -35.25 56.92
CA ARG A 32 0.50 -36.35 57.35
C ARG A 32 1.35 -35.87 58.52
N ILE A 33 0.87 -36.10 59.75
CA ILE A 33 1.61 -35.80 60.99
C ILE A 33 2.75 -36.83 61.15
N PRO A 34 4.04 -36.45 61.20
CA PRO A 34 5.13 -37.35 61.56
C PRO A 34 5.33 -37.39 63.09
N PRO A 35 5.85 -38.50 63.66
CA PRO A 35 6.12 -38.62 65.10
C PRO A 35 7.30 -37.70 65.52
N PRO A 36 7.42 -37.33 66.81
CA PRO A 36 8.39 -36.35 67.23
C PRO A 36 9.78 -36.99 67.28
N GLN A 37 10.74 -36.41 66.55
CA GLN A 37 12.16 -36.73 66.73
C GLN A 37 12.97 -35.47 67.03
N GLN A 38 13.91 -35.69 67.93
CA GLN A 38 14.70 -34.78 68.75
C GLN A 38 15.39 -33.62 67.99
N SER A 39 15.41 -32.50 68.68
CA SER A 39 16.04 -31.22 68.33
C SER A 39 17.50 -31.35 67.89
N ARG A 40 17.76 -31.02 66.63
CA ARG A 40 19.05 -30.64 66.09
C ARG A 40 18.97 -29.16 65.66
N PRO A 41 19.95 -28.31 65.97
CA PRO A 41 19.89 -26.89 65.61
C PRO A 41 19.90 -26.74 64.09
N ALA A 42 18.89 -26.03 63.57
CA ALA A 42 18.72 -25.80 62.13
C ALA A 42 19.87 -24.97 61.55
N PRO A 43 20.47 -25.36 60.41
CA PRO A 43 21.28 -24.44 59.64
C PRO A 43 20.35 -23.39 59.01
N SER A 44 20.77 -22.13 59.04
CA SER A 44 19.98 -20.95 58.67
C SER A 44 19.39 -21.07 57.25
N ALA A 45 18.10 -21.41 57.15
CA ALA A 45 17.35 -21.55 55.89
C ALA A 45 17.15 -20.23 55.13
N TYR A 46 17.41 -19.10 55.78
CA TYR A 46 17.21 -17.76 55.25
C TYR A 46 18.19 -17.41 54.11
N GLY A 47 19.45 -17.89 54.18
CA GLY A 47 20.47 -17.61 53.15
C GLY A 47 20.22 -18.33 51.82
N SER A 48 19.59 -19.51 51.85
CA SER A 48 19.24 -20.30 50.66
C SER A 48 18.05 -19.72 49.89
N GLN A 49 17.07 -19.16 50.62
CA GLN A 49 15.93 -18.48 50.00
C GLN A 49 16.33 -17.13 49.39
N ILE A 50 17.27 -16.40 50.00
CA ILE A 50 17.80 -15.14 49.44
C ILE A 50 18.54 -15.38 48.12
N SER A 51 19.39 -16.41 48.05
CA SER A 51 20.12 -16.73 46.81
C SER A 51 19.19 -17.20 45.68
N ALA A 52 18.14 -17.97 45.99
CA ALA A 52 17.14 -18.37 45.00
C ALA A 52 16.32 -17.19 44.46
N LEU A 53 15.90 -16.25 45.32
CA LEU A 53 15.20 -15.03 44.91
C LEU A 53 16.08 -14.11 44.06
N GLU A 54 17.37 -14.01 44.39
CA GLU A 54 18.34 -13.23 43.61
C GLU A 54 18.56 -13.82 42.22
N GLN A 55 18.68 -15.15 42.10
CA GLN A 55 18.74 -15.84 40.81
C GLN A 55 17.48 -15.63 39.97
N GLN A 56 16.30 -15.72 40.59
CA GLN A 56 15.03 -15.47 39.92
C GLN A 56 14.96 -14.03 39.38
N ARG A 57 15.39 -13.04 40.17
CA ARG A 57 15.46 -11.64 39.74
C ARG A 57 16.39 -11.46 38.56
N GLN A 58 17.58 -12.07 38.58
CA GLN A 58 18.53 -12.00 37.47
C GLN A 58 17.97 -12.63 36.20
N ALA A 59 17.30 -13.79 36.29
CA ALA A 59 16.64 -14.43 35.16
C ALA A 59 15.53 -13.54 34.57
N MET A 60 14.72 -12.88 35.40
CA MET A 60 13.69 -11.95 34.94
C MET A 60 14.30 -10.74 34.20
N LEU A 61 15.39 -10.16 34.72
CA LEU A 61 16.07 -9.04 34.07
C LEU A 61 16.69 -9.43 32.71
N GLN A 62 17.25 -10.64 32.59
CA GLN A 62 17.75 -11.14 31.31
C GLN A 62 16.62 -11.31 30.30
N ARG A 63 15.51 -11.91 30.73
CA ARG A 63 14.32 -12.08 29.90
C ARG A 63 13.73 -10.75 29.45
N GLN A 64 13.72 -9.74 30.32
CA GLN A 64 13.28 -8.40 29.96
C GLN A 64 14.15 -7.82 28.83
N ARG A 65 15.48 -7.86 28.96
CA ARG A 65 16.39 -7.34 27.92
C ARG A 65 16.24 -8.08 26.59
N GLU A 66 16.05 -9.40 26.63
CA GLU A 66 15.82 -10.20 25.43
C GLU A 66 14.53 -9.79 24.70
N ILE A 67 13.44 -9.54 25.44
CA ILE A 67 12.17 -9.08 24.88
C ILE A 67 12.33 -7.66 24.31
N GLU A 68 12.98 -6.77 25.05
CA GLU A 68 13.26 -5.39 24.62
C GLU A 68 14.06 -5.38 23.31
N GLN A 69 15.16 -6.13 23.24
CA GLN A 69 15.98 -6.22 22.04
C GLN A 69 15.21 -6.79 20.84
N ARG A 70 14.46 -7.89 21.03
CA ARG A 70 13.63 -8.47 19.97
C ARG A 70 12.57 -7.49 19.46
N THR A 71 12.02 -6.68 20.35
CA THR A 71 11.00 -5.68 20.01
C THR A 71 11.62 -4.56 19.15
N LEU A 72 12.79 -4.05 19.54
CA LEU A 72 13.52 -3.07 18.73
C LEU A 72 13.89 -3.61 17.35
N ASP A 73 14.44 -4.83 17.30
CA ASP A 73 14.83 -5.46 16.05
C ASP A 73 13.61 -5.69 15.14
N SER A 74 12.48 -6.10 15.72
CA SER A 74 11.23 -6.26 14.98
C SER A 74 10.74 -4.93 14.41
N SER A 75 10.74 -3.87 15.22
CA SER A 75 10.32 -2.55 14.80
C SER A 75 11.21 -1.97 13.69
N SER A 76 12.53 -2.16 13.79
CA SER A 76 13.49 -1.75 12.76
C SER A 76 13.26 -2.48 11.43
N ARG A 77 13.00 -3.80 11.47
CA ARG A 77 12.64 -4.56 10.26
C ARG A 77 11.34 -4.06 9.65
N SER A 78 10.32 -3.79 10.46
CA SER A 78 9.04 -3.26 10.00
C SER A 78 9.20 -1.92 9.29
N ILE A 79 10.01 -1.00 9.82
CA ILE A 79 10.34 0.27 9.14
C ILE A 79 10.97 0.02 7.76
N GLY A 80 11.93 -0.91 7.69
CA GLY A 80 12.55 -1.28 6.41
C GLY A 80 11.54 -1.75 5.38
N LEU A 81 10.64 -2.66 5.76
CA LEU A 81 9.57 -3.15 4.90
C LEU A 81 8.58 -2.06 4.49
N LEU A 82 8.26 -1.13 5.39
CA LEU A 82 7.36 0.00 5.10
C LEU A 82 7.98 0.97 4.09
N ARG A 83 9.27 1.28 4.23
CA ARG A 83 10.01 2.11 3.27
C ARG A 83 10.12 1.45 1.90
N GLU A 84 10.38 0.15 1.86
CA GLU A 84 10.37 -0.63 0.61
C GLU A 84 8.99 -0.61 -0.05
N SER A 85 7.94 -0.82 0.74
CA SER A 85 6.55 -0.74 0.26
C SER A 85 6.21 0.65 -0.28
N GLU A 86 6.69 1.71 0.36
CA GLU A 86 6.50 3.10 -0.08
C GLU A 86 7.18 3.33 -1.42
N GLN A 87 8.43 2.88 -1.58
CA GLN A 87 9.15 2.99 -2.85
C GLN A 87 8.45 2.24 -3.99
N ILE A 88 7.96 1.03 -3.73
CA ILE A 88 7.18 0.25 -4.70
C ILE A 88 5.88 1.00 -5.04
N GLY A 89 5.20 1.57 -4.04
CA GLY A 89 3.99 2.37 -4.23
C GLY A 89 4.21 3.60 -5.10
N ILE A 90 5.32 4.32 -4.90
CA ILE A 90 5.72 5.47 -5.74
C ILE A 90 5.96 5.04 -7.18
N ALA A 91 6.79 4.01 -7.38
CA ALA A 91 7.07 3.49 -8.73
C ALA A 91 5.79 3.02 -9.44
N THR A 92 4.86 2.43 -8.70
CA THR A 92 3.53 2.04 -9.22
C THR A 92 2.72 3.27 -9.61
N ALA A 93 2.72 4.34 -8.80
CA ALA A 93 2.01 5.58 -9.09
C ALA A 93 2.56 6.27 -10.35
N GLU A 94 3.89 6.30 -10.52
CA GLU A 94 4.55 6.82 -11.72
C GLU A 94 4.13 6.05 -12.98
N GLU A 95 4.13 4.71 -12.91
CA GLU A 95 3.72 3.88 -14.05
C GLU A 95 2.23 4.06 -14.37
N LEU A 96 1.34 4.17 -13.37
CA LEU A 96 -0.07 4.50 -13.61
C LEU A 96 -0.23 5.87 -14.27
N SER A 97 0.52 6.89 -13.84
CA SER A 97 0.50 8.22 -14.47
C SER A 97 0.91 8.14 -15.95
N ARG A 98 1.97 7.38 -16.25
CA ARG A 98 2.41 7.12 -17.63
C ARG A 98 1.37 6.34 -18.45
N GLN A 99 0.68 5.37 -17.86
CA GLN A 99 -0.41 4.64 -18.52
C GLN A 99 -1.60 5.55 -18.83
N ARG A 100 -1.96 6.45 -17.90
CA ARG A 100 -3.00 7.45 -18.12
C ARG A 100 -2.70 8.32 -19.34
N GLU A 101 -1.47 8.80 -19.48
CA GLU A 101 -1.06 9.62 -20.63
C GLU A 101 -1.25 8.85 -21.95
N GLN A 102 -0.89 7.57 -21.98
CA GLN A 102 -1.09 6.71 -23.16
C GLN A 102 -2.57 6.53 -23.49
N LEU A 103 -3.42 6.33 -22.49
CA LEU A 103 -4.87 6.25 -22.67
C LEU A 103 -5.45 7.58 -23.18
N GLN A 104 -5.02 8.71 -22.63
CA GLN A 104 -5.45 10.04 -23.09
C GLN A 104 -5.03 10.30 -24.55
N ASN A 105 -3.80 9.95 -24.91
CA ASN A 105 -3.31 10.04 -26.27
C ASN A 105 -4.11 9.14 -27.23
N THR A 106 -4.46 7.92 -26.79
CA THR A 106 -5.30 6.99 -27.55
C THR A 106 -6.70 7.56 -27.75
N ASN A 107 -7.31 8.10 -26.69
CA ASN A 107 -8.61 8.76 -26.74
C ASN A 107 -8.62 9.94 -27.73
N SER A 108 -7.60 10.82 -27.68
CA SER A 108 -7.47 11.93 -28.63
C SER A 108 -7.32 11.46 -30.08
N ARG A 109 -6.53 10.41 -30.33
CA ARG A 109 -6.38 9.82 -31.67
C ARG A 109 -7.70 9.24 -32.18
N LEU A 110 -8.50 8.64 -31.32
CA LEU A 110 -9.83 8.14 -31.70
C LEU A 110 -10.80 9.27 -32.02
N ASP A 111 -10.74 10.40 -31.31
CA ASP A 111 -11.51 11.59 -31.66
C ASP A 111 -11.13 12.15 -33.03
N GLU A 112 -9.83 12.16 -33.35
CA GLU A 112 -9.33 12.55 -34.68
C GLU A 112 -9.80 11.58 -35.76
N ILE A 113 -9.71 10.26 -35.51
CA ILE A 113 -10.21 9.24 -36.44
C ILE A 113 -11.71 9.42 -36.67
N ASN A 114 -12.49 9.60 -35.61
CA ASN A 114 -13.94 9.75 -35.71
C ASN A 114 -14.30 11.04 -36.48
N THR A 115 -13.59 12.14 -36.22
CA THR A 115 -13.74 13.41 -36.96
C THR A 115 -13.37 13.26 -38.44
N ASN A 116 -12.24 12.60 -38.72
CA ASN A 116 -11.77 12.33 -40.08
C ASN A 116 -12.74 11.43 -40.82
N LEU A 117 -13.27 10.38 -40.18
CA LEU A 117 -14.31 9.53 -40.75
C LEU A 117 -15.57 10.37 -41.04
N ASN A 118 -16.01 11.26 -40.17
CA ASN A 118 -17.15 12.13 -40.45
C ASN A 118 -16.91 13.03 -41.69
N HIS A 119 -15.70 13.56 -41.86
CA HIS A 119 -15.32 14.32 -43.06
C HIS A 119 -15.24 13.44 -44.31
N SER A 120 -14.61 12.27 -44.22
CA SER A 120 -14.55 11.28 -45.30
C SER A 120 -15.95 10.86 -45.76
N GLN A 121 -16.90 10.68 -44.84
CA GLN A 121 -18.28 10.38 -45.21
C GLN A 121 -18.92 11.50 -46.03
N LYS A 122 -18.70 12.78 -45.67
CA LYS A 122 -19.18 13.93 -46.43
C LYS A 122 -18.56 13.95 -47.84
N HIS A 123 -17.26 13.68 -47.96
CA HIS A 123 -16.58 13.60 -49.25
C HIS A 123 -17.07 12.43 -50.11
N LEU A 124 -17.23 11.24 -49.54
CA LEU A 124 -17.78 10.07 -50.25
C LEU A 124 -19.22 10.30 -50.71
N ASN A 125 -20.05 10.94 -49.88
CA ASN A 125 -21.39 11.36 -50.29
C ASN A 125 -21.34 12.39 -51.43
N GLY A 126 -20.38 13.32 -51.38
CA GLY A 126 -20.08 14.25 -52.46
C GLY A 126 -19.73 13.52 -53.76
N ILE A 127 -18.78 12.57 -53.74
CA ILE A 127 -18.37 11.79 -54.92
C ILE A 127 -19.55 10.97 -55.47
N LYS A 128 -20.33 10.33 -54.60
CA LYS A 128 -21.57 9.64 -55.00
C LYS A 128 -22.53 10.60 -55.69
N SER A 129 -22.72 11.80 -55.14
CA SER A 129 -23.58 12.82 -55.73
C SER A 129 -23.03 13.41 -57.02
N VAL A 130 -21.71 13.49 -57.21
CA VAL A 130 -21.07 13.96 -58.44
C VAL A 130 -21.21 12.91 -59.55
N PHE A 131 -21.03 11.62 -59.25
CA PHE A 131 -21.34 10.55 -60.20
C PHE A 131 -22.84 10.52 -60.55
N HIS A 132 -23.71 10.72 -59.56
CA HIS A 132 -25.14 10.88 -59.80
C HIS A 132 -25.44 12.15 -60.61
N SER A 133 -24.74 13.25 -60.36
CA SER A 133 -24.90 14.53 -61.05
C SER A 133 -24.35 14.45 -62.46
N PHE A 134 -23.30 13.71 -62.76
CA PHE A 134 -22.91 13.44 -64.15
C PHE A 134 -24.01 12.66 -64.89
N ARG A 135 -24.68 11.73 -64.20
CA ARG A 135 -25.85 11.03 -64.75
C ARG A 135 -27.10 11.93 -64.84
N ASN A 136 -27.27 12.86 -63.91
CA ASN A 136 -28.44 13.74 -63.80
C ASN A 136 -28.29 15.05 -64.59
N TYR A 137 -27.06 15.49 -64.89
CA TYR A 137 -26.73 16.63 -65.74
C TYR A 137 -26.85 16.25 -67.22
N LEU A 138 -26.67 14.96 -67.54
CA LEU A 138 -27.16 14.38 -68.79
C LEU A 138 -28.70 14.29 -68.83
N SER A 139 -29.39 14.48 -67.69
CA SER A 139 -30.85 14.36 -67.55
C SER A 139 -31.56 15.67 -67.12
N GLY A 140 -30.83 16.79 -66.99
CA GLY A 140 -31.31 18.16 -66.72
C GLY A 140 -32.23 18.39 -65.52
N LYS A 141 -31.71 18.89 -64.38
CA LYS A 141 -32.35 19.79 -63.37
C LYS A 141 -31.43 20.10 -62.16
N PRO A 142 -31.36 21.34 -61.62
CA PRO A 142 -30.45 21.71 -60.51
C PRO A 142 -31.17 21.99 -59.16
N ASP A 143 -30.52 21.72 -58.00
CA ASP A 143 -30.64 22.57 -56.79
C ASP A 143 -29.53 22.39 -55.69
N GLN A 144 -29.40 23.43 -54.86
CA GLN A 144 -28.34 23.88 -53.91
C GLN A 144 -28.24 23.15 -52.54
N THR A 145 -27.05 23.21 -51.87
CA THR A 145 -26.88 22.88 -50.42
C THR A 145 -25.82 23.76 -49.68
N PRO A 146 -25.99 24.10 -48.37
CA PRO A 146 -25.06 24.93 -47.58
C PRO A 146 -24.21 24.20 -46.49
N ARG A 147 -23.23 24.94 -45.92
CA ARG A 147 -22.01 24.54 -45.15
C ARG A 147 -22.15 24.66 -43.60
N PRO A 148 -21.46 23.84 -42.77
CA PRO A 148 -21.44 23.98 -41.29
C PRO A 148 -20.18 24.63 -40.68
N SER A 149 -20.32 25.19 -39.47
CA SER A 149 -19.32 25.91 -38.63
C SER A 149 -18.69 25.03 -37.53
N PRO A 150 -17.58 25.45 -36.86
CA PRO A 150 -16.72 24.58 -36.03
C PRO A 150 -16.97 24.66 -34.51
N SER A 151 -16.55 23.62 -33.78
CA SER A 151 -16.69 23.44 -32.34
C SER A 151 -15.38 23.70 -31.56
N THR A 152 -15.48 24.43 -30.46
CA THR A 152 -14.41 24.73 -29.47
C THR A 152 -14.13 23.50 -28.59
N ARG A 153 -12.85 23.21 -28.32
CA ARG A 153 -12.39 22.14 -27.41
C ARG A 153 -12.08 22.72 -26.03
N ASN A 154 -12.62 22.11 -24.98
CA ASN A 154 -12.26 22.41 -23.60
C ASN A 154 -11.18 21.42 -23.13
N ALA A 155 -10.12 21.96 -22.52
CA ALA A 155 -9.05 21.20 -21.89
C ALA A 155 -9.58 20.52 -20.62
N GLY A 156 -9.31 19.22 -20.51
CA GLY A 156 -9.73 18.39 -19.37
C GLY A 156 -8.91 18.62 -18.10
N PRO A 157 -9.43 18.20 -16.95
CA PRO A 157 -8.84 18.43 -15.64
C PRO A 157 -7.59 17.56 -15.40
N SER A 158 -6.57 18.15 -14.76
CA SER A 158 -5.35 17.47 -14.32
C SER A 158 -5.63 16.46 -13.20
N SER A 159 -4.98 15.30 -13.24
CA SER A 159 -5.13 14.23 -12.24
C SER A 159 -4.44 14.62 -10.92
N LYS A 160 -5.15 14.41 -9.81
CA LYS A 160 -4.68 14.63 -8.43
C LYS A 160 -3.56 13.68 -8.00
N LEU A 161 -3.27 12.64 -8.79
CA LEU A 161 -2.19 11.70 -8.51
C LEU A 161 -0.82 12.39 -8.52
N ASN A 162 -0.58 13.23 -9.52
CA ASN A 162 0.68 13.96 -9.64
C ASN A 162 0.88 14.89 -8.44
N ASP A 163 -0.19 15.58 -8.00
CA ASP A 163 -0.15 16.40 -6.78
C ASP A 163 0.22 15.57 -5.53
N THR A 164 -0.20 14.31 -5.49
CA THR A 164 0.09 13.41 -4.36
C THR A 164 1.54 12.93 -4.38
N ILE A 165 2.06 12.59 -5.56
CA ILE A 165 3.48 12.20 -5.78
C ILE A 165 4.41 13.39 -5.44
N ASP A 166 4.05 14.60 -5.88
CA ASP A 166 4.85 15.80 -5.64
C ASP A 166 4.90 16.17 -4.15
N ASN A 167 3.77 16.07 -3.44
CA ASN A 167 3.73 16.28 -1.99
C ASN A 167 4.55 15.22 -1.24
N LEU A 168 4.50 13.96 -1.68
CA LEU A 168 5.25 12.87 -1.05
C LEU A 168 6.76 13.03 -1.25
N THR A 169 7.18 13.37 -2.46
CA THR A 169 8.59 13.62 -2.80
C THR A 169 9.16 14.80 -2.03
N THR A 170 8.36 15.86 -1.88
CA THR A 170 8.74 17.05 -1.09
C THR A 170 8.89 16.71 0.40
N GLN A 171 8.02 15.84 0.92
CA GLN A 171 8.06 15.42 2.32
C GLN A 171 9.22 14.43 2.62
N ALA A 172 9.65 13.65 1.63
CA ALA A 172 10.81 12.77 1.74
C ALA A 172 12.17 13.50 1.66
N THR A 173 12.21 14.70 1.06
CA THR A 173 13.44 15.50 0.84
C THR A 173 13.59 16.68 1.82
N GLY A 174 12.67 16.83 2.78
CA GLY A 174 12.71 17.88 3.78
C GLY A 174 13.82 17.68 4.82
N ASP A 175 14.93 18.41 4.65
CA ASP A 175 16.05 18.64 5.58
C ASP A 175 15.65 19.05 7.02
N ASP A 176 14.35 19.26 7.31
CA ASP A 176 13.83 19.64 8.62
C ASP A 176 13.74 18.47 9.62
N HIS A 177 13.68 17.21 9.17
CA HIS A 177 13.62 16.07 10.08
C HIS A 177 14.91 15.85 10.88
N PHE A 178 16.06 16.27 10.36
CA PHE A 178 17.33 16.19 11.09
C PHE A 178 17.37 17.21 12.26
N ARG A 179 16.67 18.34 12.12
CA ARG A 179 16.63 19.39 13.16
C ARG A 179 15.63 19.08 14.27
N SER A 180 14.61 18.26 13.99
CA SER A 180 13.62 17.85 14.99
C SER A 180 13.97 16.54 15.73
N HIS A 181 15.01 15.81 15.30
CA HIS A 181 15.38 14.52 15.90
C HIS A 181 15.87 14.66 17.36
N PRO A 182 15.45 13.79 18.29
CA PRO A 182 15.94 13.82 19.68
C PRO A 182 17.46 13.64 19.78
N ALA A 183 18.08 12.95 18.82
CA ALA A 183 19.54 12.75 18.76
C ALA A 183 20.33 14.04 18.50
N THR A 184 19.75 15.02 17.78
CA THR A 184 20.40 16.31 17.52
C THR A 184 20.14 17.31 18.65
N ARG A 185 18.96 17.28 19.29
CA ARG A 185 18.69 18.04 20.53
C ARG A 185 19.58 17.60 21.69
N LEU A 186 19.87 16.31 21.81
CA LEU A 186 20.80 15.78 22.81
C LEU A 186 22.24 16.30 22.64
N ARG A 187 22.63 16.73 21.43
CA ARG A 187 23.96 17.28 21.14
C ARG A 187 24.05 18.79 21.36
N GLU A 188 22.95 19.52 21.14
CA GLU A 188 22.88 20.97 21.40
C GLU A 188 22.76 21.30 22.90
N LEU A 189 22.25 20.35 23.70
CA LEU A 189 22.15 20.45 25.16
C LEU A 189 23.42 20.05 25.93
N ASP A 190 24.57 19.88 25.26
CA ASP A 190 25.87 19.60 25.91
C ASP A 190 26.62 20.90 26.31
N GLY A 191 26.07 22.07 25.99
CA GLY A 191 26.60 23.38 26.41
C GLY A 191 26.20 23.82 27.82
N SER A 192 25.27 23.13 28.48
CA SER A 192 24.80 23.46 29.83
C SER A 192 24.86 22.25 30.74
N ALA A 193 25.97 22.13 31.45
CA ALA A 193 26.22 21.14 32.49
C ALA A 193 25.06 21.05 33.50
N GLN A 194 24.23 20.02 33.38
CA GLN A 194 23.39 19.53 34.46
C GLN A 194 23.53 18.01 34.54
N MET A 195 23.96 17.56 35.72
CA MET A 195 24.23 16.17 36.05
C MET A 195 22.97 15.32 35.85
N SER A 196 22.92 14.63 34.71
CA SER A 196 21.85 13.68 34.42
C SER A 196 22.16 12.36 35.12
N ALA A 197 21.27 11.92 36.00
CA ALA A 197 21.28 10.58 36.58
C ALA A 197 21.39 9.52 35.46
N PRO A 198 21.97 8.33 35.72
CA PRO A 198 22.04 7.27 34.72
C PRO A 198 20.61 6.92 34.27
N ILE A 199 20.28 7.27 33.03
CA ILE A 199 19.01 6.89 32.38
C ILE A 199 18.91 5.37 32.47
N SER A 200 17.82 4.85 33.04
CA SER A 200 17.58 3.41 33.14
C SER A 200 17.55 2.80 31.73
N ASP A 201 18.15 1.62 31.53
CA ASP A 201 18.14 0.91 30.24
C ASP A 201 16.72 0.80 29.66
N SER A 202 15.73 0.60 30.52
CA SER A 202 14.31 0.59 30.17
C SER A 202 13.81 1.92 29.58
N GLN A 203 14.27 3.07 30.08
CA GLN A 203 13.88 4.38 29.55
C GLN A 203 14.48 4.61 28.16
N ARG A 204 15.72 4.16 27.93
CA ARG A 204 16.34 4.21 26.59
C ARG A 204 15.59 3.33 25.59
N PHE A 205 15.23 2.11 26.00
CA PHE A 205 14.43 1.21 25.19
C PHE A 205 13.10 1.85 24.75
N ASN A 206 12.33 2.40 25.70
CA ASN A 206 11.05 3.04 25.38
C ASN A 206 11.23 4.22 24.42
N GLN A 207 12.24 5.08 24.62
CA GLN A 207 12.49 6.21 23.71
C GLN A 207 12.80 5.77 22.28
N VAL A 208 13.61 4.72 22.09
CA VAL A 208 13.93 4.20 20.75
C VAL A 208 12.71 3.52 20.13
N LEU A 209 11.97 2.76 20.94
CA LEU A 209 10.75 2.11 20.47
C LEU A 209 9.71 3.14 20.03
N ASP A 210 9.44 4.16 20.83
CA ASP A 210 8.49 5.23 20.50
C ASP A 210 8.90 5.96 19.21
N ALA A 211 10.18 6.30 19.05
CA ALA A 211 10.68 6.91 17.82
C ALA A 211 10.47 6.01 16.58
N ASN A 212 10.69 4.71 16.73
CA ASN A 212 10.44 3.77 15.64
C ASN A 212 8.93 3.62 15.35
N LEU A 213 8.08 3.59 16.37
CA LEU A 213 6.62 3.54 16.22
C LEU A 213 6.11 4.79 15.50
N ASP A 214 6.59 5.98 15.86
CA ASP A 214 6.24 7.24 15.20
C ASP A 214 6.63 7.22 13.71
N GLU A 215 7.84 6.74 13.39
CA GLU A 215 8.25 6.59 11.99
C GLU A 215 7.33 5.62 11.21
N MET A 216 6.96 4.50 11.84
CA MET A 216 6.01 3.56 11.24
C MET A 216 4.63 4.21 11.03
N VAL A 217 4.14 5.01 11.96
CA VAL A 217 2.86 5.72 11.81
C VAL A 217 2.91 6.70 10.64
N HIS A 218 4.01 7.43 10.49
CA HIS A 218 4.20 8.35 9.37
C HIS A 218 4.28 7.63 8.02
N THR A 219 5.10 6.59 7.91
CA THR A 219 5.21 5.77 6.68
C THR A 219 3.87 5.11 6.31
N ILE A 220 3.14 4.55 7.28
CA ILE A 220 1.81 3.96 7.05
C ILE A 220 0.82 5.03 6.60
N SER A 221 0.87 6.24 7.16
CA SER A 221 0.00 7.34 6.74
C SER A 221 0.26 7.76 5.29
N ARG A 222 1.53 7.81 4.88
CA ARG A 222 1.93 8.08 3.49
C ARG A 222 1.50 6.95 2.56
N LEU A 223 1.73 5.70 2.94
CA LEU A 223 1.26 4.51 2.21
C LEU A 223 -0.26 4.50 2.03
N LYS A 224 -1.01 4.90 3.06
CA LYS A 224 -2.47 5.05 2.95
C LYS A 224 -2.85 6.12 1.93
N GLY A 225 -2.17 7.27 1.96
CA GLY A 225 -2.37 8.35 0.98
C GLY A 225 -2.12 7.86 -0.45
N LEU A 226 -0.99 7.16 -0.67
CA LEU A 226 -0.67 6.52 -1.95
C LEU A 226 -1.75 5.51 -2.35
N GLY A 227 -2.16 4.62 -1.45
CA GLY A 227 -3.17 3.60 -1.75
C GLY A 227 -4.52 4.18 -2.19
N ILE A 228 -4.96 5.27 -1.55
CA ILE A 228 -6.19 5.97 -1.96
C ILE A 228 -6.02 6.60 -3.34
N ALA A 229 -4.91 7.30 -3.57
CA ALA A 229 -4.68 7.99 -4.84
C ALA A 229 -4.49 7.01 -6.02
N LEU A 230 -3.81 5.88 -5.78
CA LEU A 230 -3.71 4.78 -6.74
C LEU A 230 -5.09 4.19 -7.08
N GLY A 231 -5.94 4.00 -6.07
CA GLY A 231 -7.32 3.54 -6.25
C GLY A 231 -8.16 4.50 -7.09
N GLU A 232 -8.15 5.79 -6.75
CA GLU A 232 -8.86 6.83 -7.51
C GLU A 232 -8.37 6.92 -8.96
N GLU A 233 -7.07 6.76 -9.22
CA GLU A 233 -6.54 6.76 -10.57
C GLU A 233 -6.98 5.53 -11.38
N ILE A 234 -6.98 4.34 -10.77
CA ILE A 234 -7.47 3.12 -11.43
C ILE A 234 -8.93 3.29 -11.84
N GLU A 235 -9.77 3.83 -10.95
CA GLU A 235 -11.18 4.13 -11.27
C GLU A 235 -11.29 5.10 -12.45
N GLN A 236 -10.53 6.20 -12.45
CA GLN A 236 -10.54 7.15 -13.57
C GLN A 236 -10.01 6.56 -14.89
N GLN A 237 -9.01 5.69 -14.83
CA GLN A 237 -8.51 4.99 -16.02
C GLN A 237 -9.52 3.98 -16.55
N ASN A 238 -10.27 3.29 -15.68
CA ASN A 238 -11.35 2.41 -16.10
C ASN A 238 -12.43 3.19 -16.87
N ASP A 239 -12.89 4.33 -16.33
CA ASP A 239 -13.86 5.20 -17.03
C ASP A 239 -13.33 5.69 -18.40
N LEU A 240 -12.03 6.00 -18.47
CA LEU A 240 -11.37 6.40 -19.71
C LEU A 240 -11.28 5.25 -20.72
N ILE A 241 -11.02 4.02 -20.26
CA ILE A 241 -10.99 2.82 -21.10
C ILE A 241 -12.38 2.54 -21.68
N ASP A 242 -13.44 2.65 -20.88
CA ASP A 242 -14.82 2.47 -21.36
C ASP A 242 -15.15 3.51 -22.46
N THR A 243 -14.78 4.76 -22.23
CA THR A 243 -14.94 5.83 -23.25
C THR A 243 -14.15 5.53 -24.53
N ILE A 244 -12.93 5.01 -24.39
CA ILE A 244 -12.09 4.62 -25.53
C ILE A 244 -12.75 3.47 -26.29
N GLN A 245 -13.26 2.45 -25.59
CA GLN A 245 -13.93 1.30 -26.17
C GLN A 245 -15.13 1.74 -27.03
N ASP A 246 -16.01 2.60 -26.50
CA ASP A 246 -17.15 3.15 -27.24
C ASP A 246 -16.69 3.89 -28.51
N LYS A 247 -15.63 4.71 -28.42
CA LYS A 247 -15.09 5.45 -29.57
C LYS A 247 -14.46 4.53 -30.62
N VAL A 248 -13.82 3.45 -30.20
CA VAL A 248 -13.25 2.43 -31.10
C VAL A 248 -14.38 1.74 -31.87
N GLU A 249 -15.45 1.33 -31.19
CA GLU A 249 -16.59 0.66 -31.84
C GLU A 249 -17.27 1.59 -32.86
N ASP A 250 -17.49 2.85 -32.50
CA ASP A 250 -18.04 3.86 -33.40
C ASP A 250 -17.15 4.08 -34.64
N ALA A 251 -15.83 4.18 -34.43
CA ALA A 251 -14.86 4.35 -35.50
C ALA A 251 -14.85 3.13 -36.43
N ASP A 252 -14.88 1.91 -35.88
CA ASP A 252 -14.90 0.66 -36.65
C ASP A 252 -16.16 0.55 -37.51
N ILE A 253 -17.33 0.83 -36.94
CA ILE A 253 -18.61 0.82 -37.66
C ILE A 253 -18.57 1.83 -38.83
N LYS A 254 -18.07 3.05 -38.59
CA LYS A 254 -17.96 4.09 -39.62
C LYS A 254 -16.96 3.71 -40.71
N MET A 255 -15.79 3.20 -40.33
CA MET A 255 -14.76 2.76 -41.25
C MET A 255 -15.26 1.60 -42.13
N SER A 256 -15.93 0.60 -41.54
CA SER A 256 -16.55 -0.51 -42.26
C SER A 256 -17.61 -0.05 -43.27
N LYS A 257 -18.46 0.91 -42.90
CA LYS A 257 -19.45 1.52 -43.82
C LYS A 257 -18.77 2.26 -44.96
N GLN A 258 -17.73 3.05 -44.68
CA GLN A 258 -16.99 3.80 -45.70
C GLN A 258 -16.22 2.91 -46.66
N ASN A 259 -15.59 1.84 -46.15
CA ASN A 259 -14.88 0.86 -46.98
C ASN A 259 -15.85 0.20 -47.99
N LYS A 260 -17.04 -0.22 -47.53
CA LYS A 260 -18.09 -0.75 -48.42
C LYS A 260 -18.53 0.27 -49.49
N LEU A 261 -18.70 1.54 -49.12
CA LEU A 261 -19.06 2.61 -50.06
C LEU A 261 -17.95 2.87 -51.08
N MET A 262 -16.70 2.91 -50.63
CA MET A 262 -15.53 3.09 -51.50
C MET A 262 -15.43 1.97 -52.52
N ASN A 263 -15.55 0.70 -52.12
CA ASN A 263 -15.52 -0.44 -53.05
C ASN A 263 -16.62 -0.32 -54.11
N LYS A 264 -17.83 0.06 -53.70
CA LYS A 264 -18.95 0.31 -54.62
C LYS A 264 -18.69 1.45 -55.60
N ILE A 265 -18.03 2.53 -55.18
CA ILE A 265 -17.66 3.65 -56.06
C ILE A 265 -16.55 3.24 -57.03
N LEU A 266 -15.58 2.44 -56.58
CA LEU A 266 -14.49 1.94 -57.42
C LEU A 266 -14.94 0.85 -58.41
N GLY A 267 -16.21 0.43 -58.37
CA GLY A 267 -16.75 -0.59 -59.28
C GLY A 267 -16.14 -1.97 -59.06
N LYS A 268 -15.64 -2.24 -57.85
CA LYS A 268 -15.19 -3.57 -57.39
C LYS A 268 -16.29 -4.26 -56.59
#